data_AF-A0A920IQ40-F1
#
_entry.id   AF-A0A920IQ40-F1
#
_cell.length_a   1.000
_cell.length_b   1.000
_cell.length_c   1.000
_cell.angle_alpha   90.00
_cell.angle_beta   90.00
_cell.angle_gamma   90.00
#
_symmetry.space_group_name_H-M   'P 1'
#
loop_
_entity.id
_entity.type
_entity.pdbx_description
1 polymer ?
#
loop_
_entity_poly.entity_id
_entity_poly.type
_entity_poly.pdbx_seq_one_letter_code
_entity_poly.pdbx_strand_id
1 'polypeptide(L)' 'MMEILGEIAILKKDDLSIMNSKLERMYRTASILTFGGGTNEVQRDIIAMAGLFMPRSR' A
#
# COMPACT_ATOMS: atom_id res chain seq x y z
N MET A 1 2.66 -6.77 10.20
CA MET A 1 4.03 -6.26 10.52
C MET A 1 4.00 -5.16 11.57
N MET A 2 3.27 -4.06 11.37
CA MET A 2 3.12 -3.05 12.42
C MET A 2 2.53 -3.64 13.71
N GLU A 3 1.55 -4.53 13.59
CA GLU A 3 0.96 -5.25 14.72
C GLU A 3 1.97 -6.04 15.56
N ILE A 4 3.05 -6.56 14.95
CA ILE A 4 4.09 -7.32 15.68
C ILE A 4 4.92 -6.38 16.55
N LEU A 5 5.14 -5.15 16.09
CA LEU A 5 5.87 -4.14 16.83
C LEU A 5 4.97 -3.41 17.84
N GLY A 6 3.65 -3.42 17.68
CA GLY A 6 2.72 -2.75 18.59
C GLY A 6 2.78 -1.23 18.47
N GLU A 7 2.63 -0.53 19.60
CA GLU A 7 2.49 0.94 19.64
C GLU A 7 3.72 1.69 19.11
N ILE A 8 4.92 1.14 19.26
CA ILE A 8 6.15 1.78 18.74
C ILE A 8 6.20 1.80 17.20
N ALA A 9 5.35 1.03 16.52
CA ALA A 9 5.30 0.98 15.05
C ALA A 9 4.79 2.27 14.40
N ILE A 10 4.05 3.09 15.15
CA ILE A 10 3.47 4.36 14.67
C ILE A 10 4.34 5.58 14.98
N LEU A 11 5.46 5.39 15.70
CA LEU A 11 6.37 6.48 16.05
C LEU A 11 7.05 7.02 14.80
N LYS A 12 6.95 8.35 14.62
CA LYS A 12 7.78 9.09 13.65
C LYS A 12 9.20 9.18 14.21
N LYS A 13 10.15 9.59 13.38
CA LYS A 13 11.58 9.57 13.73
C LYS A 13 11.81 10.31 15.05
N ASP A 14 12.07 9.54 16.09
CA ASP A 14 12.35 9.96 17.46
C ASP A 14 13.34 8.97 18.10
N ASP A 15 13.71 9.21 19.36
CA ASP A 15 14.71 8.40 20.07
C ASP A 15 14.25 6.96 20.35
N LEU A 16 12.94 6.71 20.33
CA LEU A 16 12.34 5.39 20.55
C LEU A 16 11.99 4.69 19.22
N SER A 17 12.21 5.35 18.09
CA SER A 17 11.79 4.87 16.79
C SER A 17 12.63 3.68 16.34
N ILE A 18 11.95 2.58 16.03
CA ILE A 18 12.59 1.39 15.49
C ILE A 18 12.82 1.56 13.98
N MET A 19 13.98 1.08 13.49
CA MET A 19 14.34 1.10 12.07
C MET A 19 14.24 2.49 11.41
N ASN A 20 14.52 3.56 12.16
CA ASN A 20 14.39 4.95 11.69
C ASN A 20 12.99 5.28 11.13
N SER A 21 11.92 4.73 11.74
CA SER A 21 10.52 4.88 11.30
C SER A 21 10.26 4.49 9.84
N LYS A 22 11.10 3.63 9.25
CA LYS A 22 10.94 3.19 7.85
C LYS A 22 9.59 2.52 7.62
N LEU A 23 9.17 1.63 8.52
CA LEU A 23 7.90 0.92 8.40
C LEU A 23 6.71 1.87 8.41
N GLU A 24 6.73 2.83 9.33
CA GLU A 24 5.72 3.88 9.47
C GLU A 24 5.62 4.75 8.21
N ARG A 25 6.76 5.21 7.69
CA ARG A 25 6.81 5.97 6.44
C ARG A 25 6.29 5.15 5.26
N MET A 26 6.74 3.90 5.13
CA MET A 26 6.30 3.01 4.04
C MET A 26 4.80 2.76 4.09
N TYR A 27 4.22 2.57 5.28
CA TYR A 27 2.78 2.36 5.42
C TYR A 27 1.97 3.56 4.92
N ARG A 28 2.35 4.78 5.31
CA ARG A 28 1.68 5.99 4.80
C ARG A 28 1.83 6.15 3.28
N THR A 29 3.02 5.88 2.75
CA THR A 29 3.26 5.96 1.29
C THR A 29 2.49 4.88 0.54
N ALA A 30 2.43 3.65 1.05
CA ALA A 30 1.76 2.53 0.42
C ALA A 30 0.27 2.79 0.18
N SER A 31 -0.41 3.46 1.10
CA SER A 31 -1.83 3.84 0.92
C SER A 31 -2.05 4.68 -0.34
N ILE A 32 -1.12 5.58 -0.68
CA ILE A 32 -1.22 6.43 -1.88
C ILE A 32 -1.03 5.60 -3.16
N LEU A 33 -0.20 4.56 -3.12
CA LEU A 33 0.08 3.70 -4.28
C LEU A 33 -1.11 2.84 -4.71
N THR A 34 -2.18 2.77 -3.91
CA THR A 34 -3.40 2.05 -4.29
C THR A 34 -4.23 2.77 -5.35
N PHE A 35 -4.02 4.09 -5.50
CA PHE A 35 -4.68 4.93 -6.50
C PHE A 35 -3.70 5.74 -7.36
N GLY A 36 -2.49 5.99 -6.87
CA GLY A 36 -1.42 6.66 -7.62
C GLY A 36 -0.96 5.81 -8.80
N GLY A 37 -0.95 6.38 -10.00
CA GLY A 37 -0.61 5.64 -11.23
C GLY A 37 -1.76 4.79 -11.80
N GLY A 38 -2.99 5.01 -11.32
CA GLY A 38 -4.19 4.28 -11.72
C GLY A 38 -4.66 3.38 -10.60
N THR A 39 -5.93 3.52 -10.23
CA THR A 39 -6.49 2.78 -9.09
C THR A 39 -6.51 1.27 -9.30
N ASN A 40 -6.35 0.54 -8.20
CA ASN A 40 -6.28 -0.92 -8.24
C ASN A 40 -7.49 -1.57 -8.90
N GLU A 41 -8.68 -0.95 -8.83
CA GLU A 41 -9.90 -1.40 -9.52
C GLU A 41 -9.69 -1.39 -11.03
N VAL A 42 -9.24 -0.27 -11.59
CA VAL A 42 -9.00 -0.12 -13.03
C VAL A 42 -7.88 -1.05 -13.49
N GLN A 43 -6.83 -1.21 -12.68
CA GLN A 43 -5.75 -2.15 -13.00
C GLN A 43 -6.25 -3.61 -13.00
N ARG A 44 -7.12 -3.99 -12.06
CA ARG A 44 -7.76 -5.31 -12.06
C ARG A 44 -8.62 -5.52 -13.32
N ASP A 45 -9.35 -4.49 -13.76
CA ASP A 45 -10.14 -4.57 -15.00
C ASP A 45 -9.24 -4.73 -16.23
N ILE A 46 -8.11 -4.02 -16.28
CA ILE A 46 -7.10 -4.18 -17.35
C ILE A 46 -6.57 -5.61 -17.37
N ILE A 47 -6.21 -6.17 -16.20
CA ILE A 47 -5.73 -7.55 -16.10
C ILE A 47 -6.82 -8.54 -16.55
N ALA A 48 -8.07 -8.35 -16.15
CA ALA A 48 -9.18 -9.21 -16.55
C ALA A 48 -9.41 -9.18 -18.06
N MET A 49 -9.41 -7.99 -18.69
CA MET A 49 -9.62 -7.86 -20.12
C MET A 49 -8.42 -8.33 -20.94
N ALA A 50 -7.23 -7.80 -20.64
CA ALA A 50 -6.04 -8.01 -21.46
C ALA A 50 -5.34 -9.33 -21.14
N GLY A 51 -5.37 -9.77 -19.87
CA GLY A 51 -4.72 -10.98 -19.40
C GLY A 51 -5.63 -12.22 -19.43
N LEU A 52 -6.94 -12.05 -19.23
CA LEU A 52 -7.89 -13.16 -19.11
C LEU A 52 -9.00 -13.15 -20.18
N PHE A 53 -8.99 -12.20 -21.13
CA PHE A 53 -10.00 -12.06 -22.20
C PHE A 53 -11.45 -11.96 -21.70
N MET A 54 -11.64 -11.46 -20.47
CA MET A 54 -12.97 -11.22 -19.93
C MET A 54 -13.62 -10.01 -20.61
N PRO A 55 -14.95 -10.03 -20.85
CA PRO A 55 -15.66 -8.88 -21.38
C PRO A 55 -15.57 -7.69 -20.41
N ARG A 56 -15.66 -6.47 -20.94
CA ARG A 56 -15.61 -5.24 -20.13
C ARG A 56 -16.69 -5.26 -19.05
N SER A 57 -16.26 -5.09 -17.79
CA SER A 57 -17.17 -4.72 -16.71
C SER A 57 -17.77 -3.35 -17.01
N ARG A 58 -19.06 -3.17 -16.65
CA ARG A 58 -19.83 -1.95 -16.88
C ARG A 58 -19.52 -0.87 -15.85
#